data_AF-E4PKA8-F1
#
_entry.id   AF-E4PKA8-F1
#
_cell.length_a   1.000
_cell.length_b   1.000
_cell.length_c   1.000
_cell.angle_alpha   90.00
_cell.angle_beta   90.00
_cell.angle_gamma   90.00
#
_symmetry.space_group_name_H-M   'P 1'
#
loop_
_entity.id
_entity.type
_entity.pdbx_description
1 polymer ?
#
loop_
_entity_poly.entity_id
_entity_poly.type
_entity_poly.pdbx_seq_one_letter_code
_entity_poly.pdbx_strand_id
1 'polypeptide(L)'
;MFYSRKLNPETGQVEVWECKWSDPGTGMAKKIFLRKHCNEGEMEDEAENHSAATAICWAPGRTIGNIAVSSEEVFGSFTNKSGGNAILPCHIVPCGKFRNGADRWYCKTHQIHWGTKADLAAVSESGEVTCSNHLMAMSYVVDPLVIDFSDFEEIGVWCSLPPAMSSKETTPRPPKIHVHKRFTGQDKKKLDRDFDAIVCSYKQHLDLFESNEITQIQITPPAAFEFVKSIEEGREMGCITCKKCGYPHLDLGSFANTPHAKHFCGNCGNDSVWSKGKIVSTPLKPLHDQFHRSNEYIIPDRVLDLDDYKGLDFELWSSTPAVLWTADRPQEKGIHVHVYEKGRRVVDDTFGRVFHEGKELDRKLLWKSMTENTIY
;
A
#
# COMPACT_ATOMS: atom_id res chain seq x y z
N MET A 1 -1.49 20.89 17.93
CA MET A 1 -2.56 20.38 18.85
C MET A 1 -3.47 19.48 18.03
N PHE A 2 -4.16 18.49 18.59
CA PHE A 2 -4.93 17.50 17.81
C PHE A 2 -6.25 17.11 18.47
N TYR A 3 -7.13 16.36 17.78
CA TYR A 3 -8.41 15.91 18.32
C TYR A 3 -8.42 14.39 18.60
N SER A 4 -8.90 13.99 19.77
CA SER A 4 -9.06 12.57 20.15
C SER A 4 -10.48 12.31 20.66
N ARG A 5 -10.87 11.03 20.68
CA ARG A 5 -12.21 10.60 21.10
C ARG A 5 -12.21 10.03 22.51
N LYS A 6 -13.27 10.32 23.27
CA LYS A 6 -13.50 9.82 24.63
C LYS A 6 -14.95 9.37 24.78
N LEU A 7 -15.19 8.20 25.38
CA LEU A 7 -16.53 7.75 25.73
C LEU A 7 -16.99 8.46 27.01
N ASN A 8 -18.16 9.07 26.97
CA ASN A 8 -18.82 9.59 28.16
C ASN A 8 -19.58 8.42 28.83
N PRO A 9 -19.20 8.00 30.05
CA PRO A 9 -19.82 6.85 30.70
C PRO A 9 -21.25 7.13 31.18
N GLU A 10 -21.63 8.40 31.38
CA GLU A 10 -22.97 8.79 31.84
C GLU A 10 -23.97 8.79 30.67
N THR A 11 -23.54 9.28 29.50
CA THR A 11 -24.42 9.40 28.32
C THR A 11 -24.27 8.24 27.33
N GLY A 12 -23.19 7.48 27.43
CA GLY A 12 -22.81 6.45 26.45
C GLY A 12 -22.39 7.00 25.09
N GLN A 13 -22.22 8.32 24.96
CA GLN A 13 -21.86 8.98 23.70
C GLN A 13 -20.34 9.10 23.53
N VAL A 14 -19.87 9.00 22.29
CA VAL A 14 -18.47 9.30 21.93
C VAL A 14 -18.34 10.81 21.75
N GLU A 15 -17.40 11.42 22.46
CA GLU A 15 -17.12 12.84 22.45
C GLU A 15 -15.80 13.15 21.75
N VAL A 16 -15.73 14.26 21.02
CA VAL A 16 -14.51 14.79 20.40
C VAL A 16 -13.86 15.80 21.34
N TRP A 17 -12.56 15.63 21.61
CA TRP A 17 -11.80 16.43 22.56
C TRP A 17 -10.53 16.99 21.94
N GLU A 18 -10.26 18.28 22.16
CA GLU A 18 -8.97 18.88 21.83
C GLU A 18 -7.89 18.39 22.79
N CYS A 19 -6.74 18.01 22.25
CA CYS A 19 -5.67 17.29 22.91
C CYS A 19 -4.29 17.84 22.56
N LYS A 20 -3.32 17.57 23.45
CA LYS A 20 -1.89 17.76 23.19
C LYS A 20 -1.07 16.58 23.73
N TRP A 21 0.09 16.34 23.13
CA TRP A 21 1.09 15.43 23.68
C TRP A 21 1.81 16.10 24.85
N SER A 22 2.02 15.39 25.96
CA SER A 22 3.06 15.73 26.93
C SER A 22 4.42 15.36 26.33
N ASP A 23 5.45 16.18 26.55
CA ASP A 23 6.85 15.84 26.26
C ASP A 23 7.12 15.20 24.87
N PRO A 24 6.76 15.88 23.76
CA PRO A 24 6.90 15.33 22.40
C PRO A 24 8.36 14.95 22.08
N GLY A 25 8.55 13.82 21.36
CA GLY A 25 9.87 13.36 20.90
C GLY A 25 10.66 12.48 21.90
N THR A 26 10.11 12.20 23.08
CA THR A 26 10.79 11.43 24.13
C THR A 26 10.40 9.95 24.18
N GLY A 27 9.46 9.50 23.34
CA GLY A 27 8.93 8.12 23.35
C GLY A 27 8.00 7.79 24.53
N MET A 28 7.79 8.73 25.46
CA MET A 28 6.88 8.60 26.62
C MET A 28 5.77 9.67 26.63
N ALA A 29 5.43 10.20 25.46
CA ALA A 29 4.44 11.25 25.33
C ALA A 29 3.05 10.73 25.76
N LYS A 30 2.42 11.40 26.73
CA LYS A 30 1.04 11.10 27.16
C LYS A 30 0.06 12.07 26.53
N LYS A 31 -1.08 11.56 26.10
CA LYS A 31 -2.17 12.38 25.57
C LYS A 31 -2.86 13.14 26.72
N ILE A 32 -2.89 14.46 26.62
CA ILE A 32 -3.58 15.35 27.56
C ILE A 32 -4.84 15.89 26.88
N PHE A 33 -6.00 15.56 27.43
CA PHE A 33 -7.30 16.07 27.01
C PHE A 33 -7.53 17.46 27.61
N LEU A 34 -7.74 18.47 26.76
CA LEU A 34 -7.82 19.87 27.15
C LEU A 34 -9.25 20.36 27.32
N ARG A 35 -10.08 20.22 26.28
CA ARG A 35 -11.49 20.62 26.30
C ARG A 35 -12.33 19.79 25.35
N LYS A 36 -13.59 19.55 25.73
CA LYS A 36 -14.60 18.95 24.84
C LYS A 36 -14.89 19.93 23.71
N HIS A 37 -14.88 19.43 22.48
CA HIS A 37 -15.23 20.19 21.29
C HIS A 37 -16.70 19.99 20.93
N CYS A 38 -17.13 18.73 20.75
CA CYS A 38 -18.51 18.35 20.40
C CYS A 38 -18.77 16.85 20.69
N ASN A 39 -19.97 16.35 20.40
CA ASN A 39 -20.21 14.91 20.31
C ASN A 39 -19.86 14.42 18.89
N GLU A 40 -19.28 13.22 18.79
CA GLU A 40 -18.94 12.62 17.49
C GLU A 40 -20.23 12.30 16.70
N GLY A 41 -20.34 12.84 15.48
CA GLY A 41 -21.55 12.80 14.65
C GLY A 41 -22.33 14.12 14.58
N GLU A 42 -21.98 15.12 15.40
CA GLU A 42 -22.49 16.50 15.31
C GLU A 42 -21.54 17.44 14.55
N MET A 43 -20.38 16.95 14.10
CA MET A 43 -19.45 17.72 13.25
C MET A 43 -20.01 17.88 11.84
N GLU A 44 -20.04 19.11 11.34
CA GLU A 44 -20.04 19.38 9.90
C GLU A 44 -18.61 19.13 9.36
N ASP A 45 -18.49 18.50 8.18
CA ASP A 45 -17.20 18.16 7.56
C ASP A 45 -16.38 19.44 7.32
N GLU A 46 -15.48 19.79 8.23
CA GLU A 46 -14.47 20.80 7.95
C GLU A 46 -13.39 20.20 7.06
N ALA A 47 -13.10 20.88 5.94
CA ALA A 47 -11.98 20.56 5.07
C ALA A 47 -10.67 20.72 5.88
N GLU A 48 -10.03 19.61 6.25
CA GLU A 48 -8.74 19.61 6.94
C GLU A 48 -7.66 20.27 6.06
N ASN A 49 -7.46 21.57 6.25
CA ASN A 49 -6.36 22.33 5.68
C ASN A 49 -5.21 22.40 6.69
N HIS A 50 -4.36 21.37 6.74
CA HIS A 50 -3.04 21.49 7.35
C HIS A 50 -1.98 20.70 6.56
N SER A 51 -1.04 21.44 5.95
CA SER A 51 0.19 20.91 5.37
C SER A 51 1.30 20.92 6.42
N ALA A 52 1.40 19.83 7.17
CA ALA A 52 2.66 19.37 7.76
C ALA A 52 3.12 18.13 6.96
N ALA A 53 4.30 17.58 7.24
CA ALA A 53 4.85 16.38 6.58
C ALA A 53 3.75 15.34 6.26
N THR A 54 3.91 14.57 5.19
CA THR A 54 2.94 13.51 4.83
C THR A 54 3.55 12.16 5.12
N ALA A 55 2.88 11.33 5.92
CA ALA A 55 3.30 9.96 6.16
C ALA A 55 2.34 8.99 5.48
N ILE A 56 2.87 7.89 4.96
CA ILE A 56 2.08 6.74 4.52
C ILE A 56 2.23 5.67 5.58
N CYS A 57 1.14 5.18 6.16
CA CYS A 57 1.17 4.14 7.18
C CYS A 57 0.36 2.92 6.78
N TRP A 58 0.95 1.73 6.87
CA TRP A 58 0.24 0.50 6.59
C TRP A 58 0.46 -0.65 7.55
N ALA A 59 -0.60 -1.40 7.81
CA ALA A 59 -0.55 -2.69 8.47
C ALA A 59 -0.20 -3.80 7.46
N PRO A 60 0.59 -4.79 7.87
CA PRO A 60 0.77 -6.02 7.10
C PRO A 60 -0.58 -6.72 6.80
N GLY A 61 -0.84 -7.01 5.52
CA GLY A 61 -1.98 -7.84 5.11
C GLY A 61 -3.39 -7.26 5.33
N ARG A 62 -3.54 -5.95 5.56
CA ARG A 62 -4.85 -5.29 5.69
C ARG A 62 -5.05 -4.23 4.62
N THR A 63 -6.27 -4.14 4.12
CA THR A 63 -6.79 -3.01 3.32
C THR A 63 -6.55 -1.75 4.10
N ILE A 64 -6.10 -0.65 3.49
CA ILE A 64 -6.04 0.62 4.21
C ILE A 64 -6.73 1.66 3.36
N GLY A 65 -7.94 1.99 3.75
CA GLY A 65 -8.55 3.25 3.38
C GLY A 65 -7.98 4.35 4.25
N ASN A 66 -7.42 5.36 3.59
CA ASN A 66 -6.67 6.47 4.15
C ASN A 66 -5.30 6.08 4.75
N ILE A 67 -4.39 5.67 3.85
CA ILE A 67 -3.00 5.33 4.17
C ILE A 67 -2.17 6.60 4.41
N ALA A 68 -2.58 7.72 3.79
CA ALA A 68 -2.01 9.02 4.09
C ALA A 68 -2.46 9.50 5.47
N VAL A 69 -1.48 9.68 6.34
CA VAL A 69 -1.63 10.32 7.62
C VAL A 69 -0.96 11.69 7.52
N SER A 70 -1.77 12.75 7.53
CA SER A 70 -1.33 14.15 7.49
C SER A 70 -1.45 14.85 8.86
N SER A 71 -1.89 14.14 9.90
CA SER A 71 -2.17 14.75 11.20
C SER A 71 -0.91 14.92 12.05
N GLU A 72 -0.71 16.10 12.64
CA GLU A 72 0.26 16.36 13.72
C GLU A 72 0.16 15.35 14.87
N GLU A 73 -1.01 14.74 15.07
CA GLU A 73 -1.28 13.68 16.05
C GLU A 73 -0.30 12.51 15.95
N VAL A 74 0.19 12.21 14.74
CA VAL A 74 0.94 10.98 14.43
C VAL A 74 2.44 11.24 14.23
N PHE A 75 2.85 12.43 13.78
CA PHE A 75 4.28 12.72 13.54
C PHE A 75 5.16 12.62 14.78
N GLY A 76 4.61 12.88 15.98
CA GLY A 76 5.33 12.70 17.24
C GLY A 76 5.66 11.24 17.60
N SER A 77 5.07 10.26 16.90
CA SER A 77 5.25 8.82 17.14
C SER A 77 6.34 8.17 16.25
N PHE A 78 6.79 8.84 15.19
CA PHE A 78 7.81 8.32 14.30
C PHE A 78 9.22 8.64 14.80
N THR A 79 10.05 7.62 14.92
CA THR A 79 11.46 7.77 15.34
C THR A 79 12.43 7.89 14.17
N ASN A 80 12.01 7.48 12.96
CA ASN A 80 12.83 7.42 11.74
C ASN A 80 12.03 7.85 10.51
N LYS A 81 12.68 7.97 9.33
CA LYS A 81 11.99 8.24 8.04
C LYS A 81 11.13 7.08 7.53
N SER A 82 11.43 5.86 7.93
CA SER A 82 10.58 4.69 7.70
C SER A 82 10.79 3.68 8.83
N GLY A 83 9.84 2.76 9.00
CA GLY A 83 9.89 1.72 10.03
C GLY A 83 8.71 0.77 9.98
N GLY A 84 8.71 -0.22 10.87
CA GLY A 84 7.70 -1.29 10.98
C GLY A 84 6.97 -1.33 12.32
N ASN A 85 7.14 -0.29 13.14
CA ASN A 85 6.85 -0.30 14.57
C ASN A 85 6.04 0.92 15.04
N ALA A 86 5.38 1.63 14.12
CA ALA A 86 4.54 2.76 14.51
C ALA A 86 3.25 2.26 15.17
N ILE A 87 2.94 2.80 16.34
CA ILE A 87 1.66 2.56 17.03
C ILE A 87 0.81 3.81 16.83
N LEU A 88 -0.23 3.69 16.03
CA LEU A 88 -1.06 4.83 15.65
C LEU A 88 -2.31 4.94 16.54
N PRO A 89 -2.76 6.16 16.84
CA PRO A 89 -4.01 6.36 17.57
C PRO A 89 -5.22 5.93 16.74
N CYS A 90 -6.28 5.51 17.43
CA CYS A 90 -7.52 5.14 16.79
C CYS A 90 -8.28 6.37 16.30
N HIS A 91 -8.54 6.44 14.99
CA HIS A 91 -9.50 7.39 14.42
C HIS A 91 -10.86 6.69 14.26
N ILE A 92 -11.72 6.82 15.27
CA ILE A 92 -13.05 6.21 15.31
C ILE A 92 -14.08 7.18 14.73
N VAL A 93 -14.83 6.75 13.72
CA VAL A 93 -15.87 7.54 13.05
C VAL A 93 -17.22 6.80 13.00
N PRO A 94 -18.35 7.52 12.90
CA PRO A 94 -19.66 6.91 12.69
C PRO A 94 -19.74 6.09 11.39
N CYS A 95 -20.31 4.89 11.46
CA CYS A 95 -20.44 3.95 10.35
C CYS A 95 -21.85 3.31 10.27
N GLY A 96 -22.87 4.11 10.56
CA GLY A 96 -24.27 3.70 10.52
C GLY A 96 -24.69 2.95 11.77
N LYS A 97 -25.57 1.95 11.62
CA LYS A 97 -26.12 1.18 12.73
C LYS A 97 -25.93 -0.32 12.54
N PHE A 98 -25.79 -1.05 13.64
CA PHE A 98 -25.88 -2.50 13.67
C PHE A 98 -27.33 -2.96 13.42
N ARG A 99 -27.51 -4.25 13.13
CA ARG A 99 -28.85 -4.85 12.88
C ARG A 99 -29.81 -4.70 14.06
N ASN A 100 -29.30 -4.55 15.27
CA ASN A 100 -30.08 -4.32 16.49
C ASN A 100 -30.38 -2.84 16.75
N GLY A 101 -30.04 -1.94 15.82
CA GLY A 101 -30.29 -0.49 15.93
C GLY A 101 -29.25 0.29 16.74
N ALA A 102 -28.25 -0.37 17.34
CA ALA A 102 -27.15 0.30 18.02
C ALA A 102 -26.23 1.02 17.03
N ASP A 103 -25.61 2.12 17.44
CA ASP A 103 -24.65 2.82 16.60
C ASP A 103 -23.43 1.95 16.32
N ARG A 104 -23.02 1.94 15.06
CA ARG A 104 -21.86 1.20 14.57
C ARG A 104 -20.79 2.20 14.22
N TRP A 105 -19.60 1.99 14.74
CA TRP A 105 -18.46 2.86 14.52
C TRP A 105 -17.39 2.12 13.71
N TYR A 106 -16.43 2.87 13.19
CA TYR A 106 -15.34 2.33 12.40
C TYR A 106 -14.02 3.01 12.72
N CYS A 107 -12.98 2.24 13.01
CA CYS A 107 -11.63 2.74 13.12
C CYS A 107 -11.03 2.86 11.72
N LYS A 108 -10.84 4.10 11.21
CA LYS A 108 -10.19 4.33 9.91
C LYS A 108 -8.72 3.85 9.92
N THR A 109 -8.00 4.14 11.00
CA THR A 109 -6.58 3.77 11.18
C THR A 109 -6.37 2.26 11.09
N HIS A 110 -7.14 1.48 11.86
CA HIS A 110 -6.93 0.03 12.02
C HIS A 110 -7.97 -0.83 11.30
N GLN A 111 -8.87 -0.20 10.56
CA GLN A 111 -9.77 -0.82 9.60
C GLN A 111 -10.80 -1.79 10.19
N ILE A 112 -11.27 -1.53 11.41
CA ILE A 112 -12.14 -2.45 12.14
C ILE A 112 -13.38 -1.73 12.68
N HIS A 113 -14.52 -2.42 12.66
CA HIS A 113 -15.72 -1.91 13.32
C HIS A 113 -15.53 -1.86 14.83
N TRP A 114 -16.18 -0.89 15.45
CA TRP A 114 -16.18 -0.68 16.89
C TRP A 114 -17.61 -0.38 17.38
N GLY A 115 -17.86 -0.58 18.66
CA GLY A 115 -19.14 -0.28 19.31
C GLY A 115 -19.98 -1.51 19.64
N THR A 116 -19.39 -2.70 19.60
CA THR A 116 -20.02 -3.91 20.16
C THR A 116 -20.04 -3.85 21.69
N LYS A 117 -20.81 -4.74 22.33
CA LYS A 117 -20.80 -4.86 23.81
C LYS A 117 -19.42 -5.17 24.37
N ALA A 118 -18.62 -5.96 23.64
CA ALA A 118 -17.26 -6.29 24.04
C ALA A 118 -16.35 -5.05 23.97
N ASP A 119 -16.50 -4.24 22.92
CA ASP A 119 -15.75 -3.00 22.77
C ASP A 119 -16.06 -2.01 23.90
N LEU A 120 -17.34 -1.82 24.23
CA LEU A 120 -17.77 -0.95 25.32
C LEU A 120 -17.25 -1.42 26.68
N ALA A 121 -17.21 -2.73 26.92
CA ALA A 121 -16.66 -3.31 28.14
C ALA A 121 -15.13 -3.23 28.23
N ALA A 122 -14.44 -3.07 27.09
CA ALA A 122 -12.98 -2.98 27.01
C ALA A 122 -12.45 -1.54 27.15
N VAL A 123 -13.34 -0.54 27.23
CA VAL A 123 -12.94 0.87 27.43
C VAL A 123 -12.24 1.02 28.79
N SER A 124 -11.07 1.65 28.78
CA SER A 124 -10.28 1.89 29.99
C SER A 124 -10.97 2.84 30.96
N GLU A 125 -10.53 2.87 32.22
CA GLU A 125 -11.01 3.84 33.23
C GLU A 125 -10.81 5.30 32.79
N SER A 126 -9.85 5.58 31.91
CA SER A 126 -9.65 6.90 31.31
C SER A 126 -10.78 7.33 30.35
N GLY A 127 -11.62 6.39 29.91
CA GLY A 127 -12.67 6.60 28.92
C GLY A 127 -12.15 6.71 27.48
N GLU A 128 -10.87 6.42 27.23
CA GLU A 128 -10.30 6.51 25.88
C GLU A 128 -10.87 5.41 24.97
N VAL A 129 -11.34 5.81 23.79
CA VAL A 129 -11.91 4.86 22.83
C VAL A 129 -10.81 4.29 21.95
N THR A 130 -10.51 3.01 22.14
CA THR A 130 -9.56 2.27 21.32
C THR A 130 -10.21 1.06 20.68
N CYS A 131 -9.83 0.76 19.45
CA CYS A 131 -10.24 -0.49 18.80
C CYS A 131 -9.38 -1.66 19.27
N SER A 132 -9.80 -2.89 18.98
CA SER A 132 -9.04 -4.10 19.38
C SER A 132 -7.62 -4.16 18.82
N ASN A 133 -7.32 -3.39 17.76
CA ASN A 133 -6.02 -3.36 17.08
C ASN A 133 -5.18 -2.11 17.44
N HIS A 134 -5.54 -1.35 18.47
CA HIS A 134 -4.87 -0.08 18.79
C HIS A 134 -3.39 -0.18 19.17
N LEU A 135 -2.89 -1.39 19.48
CA LEU A 135 -1.47 -1.67 19.74
C LEU A 135 -0.79 -2.37 18.56
N MET A 136 -1.45 -2.46 17.40
CA MET A 136 -0.86 -3.07 16.22
C MET A 136 0.25 -2.18 15.68
N ALA A 137 1.44 -2.76 15.54
CA ALA A 137 2.54 -2.12 14.84
C ALA A 137 2.22 -1.96 13.35
N MET A 138 2.42 -0.75 12.83
CA MET A 138 2.24 -0.41 11.43
C MET A 138 3.59 -0.03 10.82
N SER A 139 3.77 -0.44 9.57
CA SER A 139 4.81 0.09 8.70
C SER A 139 4.50 1.52 8.32
N TYR A 140 5.54 2.32 8.09
CA TYR A 140 5.36 3.71 7.72
C TYR A 140 6.52 4.27 6.90
N VAL A 141 6.22 5.33 6.15
CA VAL A 141 7.20 6.19 5.46
C VAL A 141 6.80 7.64 5.67
N VAL A 142 7.72 8.44 6.18
CA VAL A 142 7.61 9.90 6.30
C VAL A 142 8.22 10.53 5.05
N ASP A 143 7.51 11.47 4.45
CA ASP A 143 7.89 12.17 3.21
C ASP A 143 8.25 11.17 2.09
N PRO A 144 7.27 10.34 1.66
CA PRO A 144 7.48 9.35 0.60
C PRO A 144 7.91 10.03 -0.70
N LEU A 145 8.58 9.28 -1.59
CA LEU A 145 8.83 9.77 -2.94
C LEU A 145 7.50 10.07 -3.63
N VAL A 146 7.37 11.29 -4.12
CA VAL A 146 6.27 11.69 -5.01
C VAL A 146 6.73 11.57 -6.45
N ILE A 147 5.97 10.85 -7.26
CA ILE A 147 6.14 10.71 -8.70
C ILE A 147 5.04 11.51 -9.38
N ASP A 148 5.42 12.59 -10.04
CA ASP A 148 4.53 13.33 -10.94
C ASP A 148 4.57 12.74 -12.34
N PHE A 149 3.40 12.59 -12.96
CA PHE A 149 3.30 12.21 -14.37
C PHE A 149 3.69 13.39 -15.27
N SER A 150 4.62 13.14 -16.19
CA SER A 150 5.11 14.08 -17.19
C SER A 150 5.24 13.36 -18.53
N ASP A 151 4.84 14.02 -19.61
CA ASP A 151 4.86 13.45 -20.97
C ASP A 151 6.29 13.21 -21.49
N PHE A 152 7.31 13.79 -20.85
CA PHE A 152 8.72 13.72 -21.25
C PHE A 152 9.55 12.72 -20.43
N GLU A 153 8.88 11.91 -19.59
CA GLU A 153 9.55 10.98 -18.69
C GLU A 153 9.00 9.56 -18.87
N GLU A 154 9.91 8.62 -19.04
CA GLU A 154 9.57 7.20 -18.93
C GLU A 154 9.69 6.78 -17.47
N ILE A 155 8.58 6.28 -16.95
CA ILE A 155 8.39 5.88 -15.56
C ILE A 155 7.96 4.43 -15.54
N GLY A 156 8.70 3.62 -14.79
CA GLY A 156 8.33 2.27 -14.46
C GLY A 156 8.24 2.10 -12.96
N VAL A 157 7.17 1.47 -12.47
CA VAL A 157 7.00 1.13 -11.06
C VAL A 157 6.68 -0.35 -10.95
N TRP A 158 7.49 -1.08 -10.18
CA TRP A 158 7.29 -2.52 -9.94
C TRP A 158 7.18 -2.82 -8.45
N CYS A 159 6.55 -3.96 -8.16
CA CYS A 159 6.69 -4.61 -6.87
C CYS A 159 8.03 -5.36 -6.82
N SER A 160 9.01 -4.83 -6.08
CA SER A 160 10.32 -5.48 -5.86
C SER A 160 10.17 -6.59 -4.83
N LEU A 161 10.36 -7.82 -5.29
CA LEU A 161 10.33 -9.03 -4.47
C LEU A 161 11.74 -9.57 -4.24
N PRO A 162 11.96 -10.31 -3.14
CA PRO A 162 13.19 -11.07 -2.96
C PRO A 162 13.46 -11.97 -4.18
N PRO A 163 14.74 -12.25 -4.50
CA PRO A 163 15.08 -13.14 -5.59
C PRO A 163 14.42 -14.51 -5.40
N ALA A 164 14.06 -15.13 -6.52
CA ALA A 164 13.60 -16.51 -6.55
C ALA A 164 14.74 -17.46 -6.15
N MET A 165 15.93 -17.14 -6.65
CA MET A 165 17.14 -17.93 -6.54
C MET A 165 18.34 -17.00 -6.58
N SER A 166 19.37 -17.34 -5.81
CA SER A 166 20.64 -16.64 -5.77
C SER A 166 21.77 -17.63 -5.50
N SER A 167 22.99 -17.29 -5.92
CA SER A 167 24.20 -18.00 -5.50
C SER A 167 24.46 -17.89 -4.00
N LYS A 168 23.85 -16.90 -3.33
CA LYS A 168 23.91 -16.68 -1.89
C LYS A 168 22.58 -17.05 -1.24
N GLU A 169 22.60 -17.21 0.08
CA GLU A 169 21.39 -17.41 0.86
C GLU A 169 20.40 -16.27 0.62
N THR A 170 19.19 -16.63 0.19
CA THR A 170 18.11 -15.65 -0.01
C THR A 170 17.41 -15.42 1.31
N THR A 171 17.57 -14.23 1.88
CA THR A 171 16.84 -13.83 3.09
C THR A 171 15.42 -13.37 2.73
N PRO A 172 14.38 -13.99 3.32
CA PRO A 172 13.01 -13.53 3.13
C PRO A 172 12.83 -12.07 3.57
N ARG A 173 12.06 -11.29 2.81
CA ARG A 173 11.84 -9.87 3.12
C ARG A 173 10.47 -9.38 2.64
N PRO A 174 9.94 -8.28 3.20
CA PRO A 174 8.77 -7.64 2.63
C PRO A 174 9.03 -7.11 1.22
N PRO A 175 7.96 -6.94 0.42
CA PRO A 175 8.07 -6.26 -0.87
C PRO A 175 8.53 -4.81 -0.68
N LYS A 176 9.14 -4.28 -1.73
CA LYS A 176 9.44 -2.85 -1.87
C LYS A 176 8.84 -2.33 -3.17
N ILE A 177 8.85 -1.02 -3.35
CA ILE A 177 8.43 -0.37 -4.59
C ILE A 177 9.67 0.05 -5.37
N HIS A 178 9.92 -0.63 -6.49
CA HIS A 178 11.03 -0.28 -7.38
C HIS A 178 10.60 0.79 -8.36
N VAL A 179 11.39 1.86 -8.49
CA VAL A 179 11.07 2.96 -9.39
C VAL A 179 12.20 3.19 -10.38
N HIS A 180 11.85 3.09 -11.66
CA HIS A 180 12.65 3.60 -12.76
C HIS A 180 12.11 4.93 -13.23
N LYS A 181 13.00 5.91 -13.42
CA LYS A 181 12.67 7.18 -14.07
C LYS A 181 13.81 7.62 -14.98
N ARG A 182 13.50 7.92 -16.25
CA ARG A 182 14.43 8.51 -17.22
C ARG A 182 13.72 9.56 -18.08
N PHE A 183 14.48 10.51 -18.61
CA PHE A 183 13.94 11.43 -19.61
C PHE A 183 13.86 10.72 -20.96
N THR A 184 12.80 10.99 -21.72
CA THR A 184 12.64 10.45 -23.07
C THR A 184 13.86 10.82 -23.93
N GLY A 185 14.47 9.82 -24.57
CA GLY A 185 15.66 10.00 -25.41
C GLY A 185 16.99 10.03 -24.67
N GLN A 186 17.03 9.78 -23.35
CA GLN A 186 18.27 9.56 -22.60
C GLN A 186 18.47 8.10 -22.23
N ASP A 187 19.67 7.57 -22.46
CA ASP A 187 20.01 6.18 -22.10
C ASP A 187 20.18 6.00 -20.58
N LYS A 188 20.57 7.06 -19.86
CA LYS A 188 20.88 6.97 -18.42
C LYS A 188 19.64 7.22 -17.56
N LYS A 189 19.37 6.28 -16.65
CA LYS A 189 18.33 6.41 -15.63
C LYS A 189 18.67 7.53 -14.64
N LYS A 190 17.69 8.39 -14.32
CA LYS A 190 17.77 9.42 -13.27
C LYS A 190 17.45 8.84 -11.90
N LEU A 191 16.53 7.86 -11.87
CA LEU A 191 16.16 7.12 -10.68
C LEU A 191 16.06 5.64 -11.03
N ASP A 192 16.66 4.81 -10.19
CA ASP A 192 16.66 3.35 -10.27
C ASP A 192 16.97 2.80 -8.88
N ARG A 193 15.94 2.58 -8.06
CA ARG A 193 16.07 2.01 -6.71
C ARG A 193 14.73 1.62 -6.12
N ASP A 194 14.83 0.88 -5.02
CA ASP A 194 13.71 0.49 -4.18
C ASP A 194 13.35 1.57 -3.14
N PHE A 195 12.06 1.67 -2.85
CA PHE A 195 11.43 2.52 -1.85
C PHE A 195 10.47 1.70 -0.99
N ASP A 196 10.29 2.10 0.27
CA ASP A 196 9.37 1.39 1.17
C ASP A 196 7.90 1.65 0.81
N ALA A 197 7.58 2.85 0.29
CA ALA A 197 6.31 3.23 -0.32
C ALA A 197 6.50 4.50 -1.17
N ILE A 198 5.58 4.78 -2.09
CA ILE A 198 5.61 6.00 -2.93
C ILE A 198 4.21 6.60 -3.07
N VAL A 199 4.16 7.84 -3.56
CA VAL A 199 2.94 8.52 -4.01
C VAL A 199 3.04 8.78 -5.49
N CYS A 200 2.02 8.42 -6.25
CA CYS A 200 1.83 8.89 -7.63
C CYS A 200 0.87 10.08 -7.63
N SER A 201 1.35 11.22 -8.08
CA SER A 201 0.60 12.48 -8.21
C SER A 201 0.13 12.61 -9.65
N TYR A 202 -1.19 12.70 -9.84
CA TYR A 202 -1.81 12.71 -11.16
C TYR A 202 -2.75 13.91 -11.34
N LYS A 203 -2.89 14.34 -12.59
CA LYS A 203 -3.73 15.47 -12.96
C LYS A 203 -5.16 14.99 -13.23
N GLN A 204 -6.16 15.73 -12.77
CA GLN A 204 -7.58 15.35 -12.85
C GLN A 204 -8.07 14.98 -14.25
N HIS A 205 -7.52 15.57 -15.32
CA HIS A 205 -7.89 15.26 -16.71
C HIS A 205 -7.57 13.81 -17.15
N LEU A 206 -6.93 13.02 -16.29
CA LEU A 206 -6.70 11.60 -16.51
C LEU A 206 -7.91 10.73 -16.14
N ASP A 207 -8.94 11.28 -15.48
CA ASP A 207 -10.21 10.62 -15.14
C ASP A 207 -10.05 9.22 -14.50
N LEU A 208 -9.02 9.05 -13.66
CA LEU A 208 -8.67 7.76 -13.05
C LEU A 208 -9.72 7.24 -12.06
N PHE A 209 -10.42 8.14 -11.35
CA PHE A 209 -11.44 7.79 -10.37
C PHE A 209 -12.68 8.68 -10.53
N GLU A 210 -13.81 8.20 -10.02
CA GLU A 210 -15.08 8.96 -10.03
C GLU A 210 -15.02 10.26 -9.21
N SER A 211 -14.15 10.33 -8.18
CA SER A 211 -13.99 11.53 -7.35
C SER A 211 -12.85 12.41 -7.87
N ASN A 212 -13.18 13.65 -8.21
CA ASN A 212 -12.22 14.67 -8.64
C ASN A 212 -11.31 15.17 -7.51
N GLU A 213 -11.66 14.92 -6.25
CA GLU A 213 -10.86 15.34 -5.10
C GLU A 213 -9.60 14.47 -4.92
N ILE A 214 -9.59 13.28 -5.53
CA ILE A 214 -8.45 12.38 -5.49
C ILE A 214 -7.45 12.83 -6.56
N THR A 215 -6.27 13.27 -6.14
CA THR A 215 -5.17 13.69 -7.03
C THR A 215 -3.90 12.91 -6.80
N GLN A 216 -3.91 12.01 -5.81
CA GLN A 216 -2.76 11.23 -5.39
C GLN A 216 -3.17 9.79 -5.11
N ILE A 217 -2.29 8.86 -5.48
CA ILE A 217 -2.41 7.42 -5.22
C ILE A 217 -1.20 6.99 -4.41
N GLN A 218 -1.43 6.44 -3.22
CA GLN A 218 -0.36 5.80 -2.44
C GLN A 218 -0.14 4.38 -2.95
N ILE A 219 1.11 4.02 -3.24
CA ILE A 219 1.50 2.66 -3.62
C ILE A 219 2.32 2.08 -2.46
N THR A 220 1.72 1.14 -1.75
CA THR A 220 2.34 0.41 -0.64
C THR A 220 2.72 -1.01 -1.03
N PRO A 221 3.68 -1.64 -0.34
CA PRO A 221 4.08 -3.02 -0.58
C PRO A 221 2.92 -4.03 -0.66
N PRO A 222 1.95 -4.07 0.29
CA PRO A 222 0.84 -5.03 0.20
C PRO A 222 -0.06 -4.78 -1.02
N ALA A 223 -0.33 -3.51 -1.37
CA ALA A 223 -1.14 -3.16 -2.54
C ALA A 223 -0.45 -3.57 -3.85
N ALA A 224 0.84 -3.25 -3.99
CA ALA A 224 1.62 -3.58 -5.17
C ALA A 224 1.76 -5.10 -5.37
N PHE A 225 2.01 -5.83 -4.28
CA PHE A 225 2.15 -7.29 -4.34
C PHE A 225 0.84 -7.99 -4.69
N GLU A 226 -0.27 -7.69 -4.01
CA GLU A 226 -1.55 -8.34 -4.33
C GLU A 226 -2.03 -7.98 -5.73
N PHE A 227 -1.70 -6.77 -6.22
CA PHE A 227 -1.95 -6.38 -7.61
C PHE A 227 -1.14 -7.24 -8.60
N VAL A 228 0.18 -7.31 -8.44
CA VAL A 228 1.05 -8.11 -9.33
C VAL A 228 0.68 -9.59 -9.27
N LYS A 229 0.42 -10.12 -8.07
CA LYS A 229 -0.03 -11.50 -7.87
C LYS A 229 -1.36 -11.77 -8.57
N SER A 230 -2.30 -10.82 -8.51
CA SER A 230 -3.57 -10.94 -9.23
C SER A 230 -3.38 -10.96 -10.75
N ILE A 231 -2.43 -10.21 -11.30
CA ILE A 231 -2.07 -10.30 -12.73
C ILE A 231 -1.46 -11.67 -13.06
N GLU A 232 -0.45 -12.10 -12.30
CA GLU A 232 0.25 -13.38 -12.54
C GLU A 232 -0.68 -14.60 -12.46
N GLU A 233 -1.67 -14.55 -11.57
CA GLU A 233 -2.67 -15.61 -11.40
C GLU A 233 -3.91 -15.44 -12.29
N GLY A 234 -4.00 -14.37 -13.09
CA GLY A 234 -5.12 -14.12 -13.99
C GLY A 234 -6.46 -13.86 -13.28
N ARG A 235 -6.42 -13.21 -12.10
CA ARG A 235 -7.62 -12.85 -11.35
C ARG A 235 -8.33 -11.67 -12.03
N GLU A 236 -9.65 -11.72 -12.11
CA GLU A 236 -10.46 -10.60 -12.60
C GLU A 236 -10.33 -9.41 -11.63
N MET A 237 -9.85 -8.27 -12.13
CA MET A 237 -9.60 -7.07 -11.34
C MET A 237 -10.37 -5.88 -11.89
N GLY A 238 -10.77 -4.99 -10.98
CA GLY A 238 -11.33 -3.69 -11.33
C GLY A 238 -11.06 -2.66 -10.23
N CYS A 239 -11.73 -1.52 -10.30
CA CYS A 239 -11.75 -0.54 -9.22
C CYS A 239 -13.19 -0.09 -9.00
N ILE A 240 -13.73 -0.34 -7.81
CA ILE A 240 -15.03 0.17 -7.41
C ILE A 240 -14.88 1.36 -6.47
N THR A 241 -15.69 2.38 -6.71
CA THR A 241 -15.82 3.55 -5.84
C THR A 241 -16.91 3.32 -4.79
N CYS A 242 -16.61 3.68 -3.54
CA CYS A 242 -17.62 3.66 -2.49
C CYS A 242 -18.68 4.73 -2.75
N LYS A 243 -19.94 4.34 -2.90
CA LYS A 243 -21.04 5.30 -3.10
C LYS A 243 -21.36 6.15 -1.87
N LYS A 244 -20.80 5.83 -0.69
CA LYS A 244 -20.97 6.61 0.54
C LYS A 244 -19.92 7.72 0.68
N CYS A 245 -18.65 7.43 0.43
CA CYS A 245 -17.56 8.40 0.65
C CYS A 245 -16.77 8.78 -0.60
N GLY A 246 -17.04 8.19 -1.76
CA GLY A 246 -16.35 8.51 -3.02
C GLY A 246 -14.93 7.94 -3.16
N TYR A 247 -14.39 7.25 -2.15
CA TYR A 247 -13.04 6.67 -2.23
C TYR A 247 -13.02 5.32 -2.97
N PRO A 248 -11.96 5.02 -3.74
CA PRO A 248 -11.78 3.73 -4.38
C PRO A 248 -11.51 2.63 -3.36
N HIS A 249 -11.93 1.41 -3.69
CA HIS A 249 -11.71 0.23 -2.87
C HIS A 249 -10.41 -0.47 -3.22
N LEU A 250 -9.70 -0.87 -2.16
CA LEU A 250 -8.55 -1.75 -2.20
C LEU A 250 -8.89 -3.01 -1.41
N ASP A 251 -8.94 -4.15 -2.08
CA ASP A 251 -9.03 -5.47 -1.47
C ASP A 251 -7.62 -6.00 -1.18
N LEU A 252 -7.41 -6.54 0.02
CA LEU A 252 -6.15 -7.13 0.49
C LEU A 252 -6.44 -8.38 1.32
N GLY A 253 -5.40 -9.19 1.54
CA GLY A 253 -5.52 -10.44 2.29
C GLY A 253 -6.55 -11.39 1.67
N SER A 254 -7.43 -11.96 2.49
CA SER A 254 -8.43 -12.92 2.00
C SER A 254 -9.40 -12.34 0.96
N PHE A 255 -9.65 -11.02 0.97
CA PHE A 255 -10.49 -10.36 -0.02
C PHE A 255 -9.82 -10.26 -1.39
N ALA A 256 -8.48 -10.19 -1.45
CA ALA A 256 -7.74 -10.17 -2.71
C ALA A 256 -7.61 -11.55 -3.37
N ASN A 257 -7.79 -12.63 -2.61
CA ASN A 257 -7.56 -14.00 -3.09
C ASN A 257 -8.61 -14.51 -4.09
N THR A 258 -9.83 -13.96 -4.07
CA THR A 258 -10.91 -14.45 -4.92
C THR A 258 -11.80 -13.30 -5.36
N PRO A 259 -12.05 -13.14 -6.68
CA PRO A 259 -12.99 -12.16 -7.18
C PRO A 259 -14.37 -12.32 -6.53
N HIS A 260 -14.92 -11.21 -6.05
CA HIS A 260 -16.18 -11.19 -5.33
C HIS A 260 -16.98 -9.91 -5.66
N ALA A 261 -18.28 -9.93 -5.37
CA ALA A 261 -19.16 -8.82 -5.72
C ALA A 261 -19.36 -7.82 -4.58
N LYS A 262 -19.16 -8.25 -3.32
CA LYS A 262 -19.43 -7.44 -2.13
C LYS A 262 -18.14 -6.97 -1.48
N HIS A 263 -17.84 -5.69 -1.60
CA HIS A 263 -16.61 -5.08 -1.10
C HIS A 263 -16.84 -4.33 0.21
N PHE A 264 -15.77 -4.27 1.01
CA PHE A 264 -15.73 -3.51 2.25
C PHE A 264 -14.95 -2.22 2.05
N CYS A 265 -15.53 -1.07 2.42
CA CYS A 265 -14.86 0.21 2.26
C CYS A 265 -13.91 0.47 3.42
N GLY A 266 -12.61 0.32 3.16
CA GLY A 266 -11.56 0.62 4.14
C GLY A 266 -11.52 2.08 4.61
N ASN A 267 -12.14 3.02 3.89
CA ASN A 267 -12.08 4.44 4.25
C ASN A 267 -13.20 4.87 5.22
N CYS A 268 -14.43 4.37 5.01
CA CYS A 268 -15.58 4.78 5.82
C CYS A 268 -16.30 3.64 6.55
N GLY A 269 -15.79 2.41 6.44
CA GLY A 269 -16.36 1.21 7.06
C GLY A 269 -17.65 0.71 6.42
N ASN A 270 -18.10 1.32 5.32
CA ASN A 270 -19.31 0.90 4.62
C ASN A 270 -19.13 -0.52 4.04
N ASP A 271 -20.00 -1.43 4.43
CA ASP A 271 -19.98 -2.84 4.06
C ASP A 271 -21.04 -3.19 3.01
N SER A 272 -21.65 -2.18 2.39
CA SER A 272 -22.70 -2.32 1.38
C SER A 272 -22.25 -1.81 0.01
N VAL A 273 -21.01 -2.07 -0.36
CA VAL A 273 -20.47 -1.71 -1.68
C VAL A 273 -20.49 -2.93 -2.59
N TRP A 274 -21.11 -2.80 -3.76
CA TRP A 274 -21.31 -3.90 -4.69
C TRP A 274 -20.84 -3.56 -6.09
N SER A 275 -19.99 -4.41 -6.66
CA SER A 275 -19.58 -4.36 -8.06
C SER A 275 -20.59 -5.09 -8.95
N LYS A 276 -20.63 -4.73 -10.25
CA LYS A 276 -21.56 -5.34 -11.22
C LYS A 276 -21.28 -6.84 -11.44
N GLY A 277 -20.03 -7.25 -11.31
CA GLY A 277 -19.56 -8.63 -11.44
C GLY A 277 -18.57 -8.95 -10.33
N LYS A 278 -18.02 -10.17 -10.33
CA LYS A 278 -17.01 -10.56 -9.34
C LYS A 278 -15.65 -10.02 -9.76
N ILE A 279 -15.05 -9.18 -8.91
CA ILE A 279 -13.72 -8.61 -9.15
C ILE A 279 -12.90 -8.64 -7.85
N VAL A 280 -11.58 -8.51 -7.97
CA VAL A 280 -10.72 -7.99 -6.91
C VAL A 280 -10.58 -6.48 -7.15
N SER A 281 -11.02 -5.66 -6.19
CA SER A 281 -10.95 -4.20 -6.35
C SER A 281 -9.59 -3.65 -5.94
N THR A 282 -9.01 -2.78 -6.76
CA THR A 282 -7.77 -2.09 -6.44
C THR A 282 -7.67 -0.73 -7.15
N PRO A 283 -7.23 0.34 -6.47
CA PRO A 283 -6.97 1.64 -7.09
C PRO A 283 -5.77 1.61 -8.04
N LEU A 284 -4.97 0.54 -8.05
CA LEU A 284 -3.85 0.39 -8.98
C LEU A 284 -4.32 -0.04 -10.38
N LYS A 285 -5.53 -0.60 -10.53
CA LYS A 285 -6.02 -1.08 -11.83
C LYS A 285 -6.27 0.06 -12.84
N PRO A 286 -6.95 1.17 -12.50
CA PRO A 286 -7.12 2.29 -13.43
C PRO A 286 -5.78 2.91 -13.81
N LEU A 287 -4.86 3.03 -12.85
CA LEU A 287 -3.51 3.53 -13.07
C LEU A 287 -2.75 2.64 -14.07
N HIS A 288 -2.76 1.33 -13.83
CA HIS A 288 -2.16 0.37 -14.73
C HIS A 288 -2.77 0.47 -16.12
N ASP A 289 -4.10 0.38 -16.25
CA ASP A 289 -4.78 0.36 -17.56
C ASP A 289 -4.54 1.62 -18.40
N GLN A 290 -4.48 2.78 -17.75
CA GLN A 290 -4.25 4.04 -18.45
C GLN A 290 -2.84 4.13 -19.05
N PHE A 291 -1.85 3.65 -18.31
CA PHE A 291 -0.45 3.83 -18.69
C PHE A 291 0.14 2.60 -19.36
N HIS A 292 -0.46 1.43 -19.21
CA HIS A 292 -0.08 0.18 -19.88
C HIS A 292 -0.48 0.21 -21.36
N ARG A 293 0.11 1.15 -22.11
CA ARG A 293 -0.15 1.38 -23.54
C ARG A 293 0.28 0.19 -24.41
N SER A 294 1.14 -0.66 -23.90
CA SER A 294 1.52 -1.94 -24.51
C SER A 294 0.92 -3.09 -23.68
N ASN A 295 -0.29 -3.55 -24.03
CA ASN A 295 -0.82 -4.87 -23.58
C ASN A 295 0.04 -6.06 -24.08
N GLU A 296 1.18 -5.78 -24.70
CA GLU A 296 2.07 -6.72 -25.32
C GLU A 296 3.28 -6.89 -24.42
N TYR A 297 3.24 -7.93 -23.61
CA TYR A 297 4.48 -8.49 -23.09
C TYR A 297 5.20 -9.20 -24.22
N ILE A 298 6.46 -8.86 -24.44
CA ILE A 298 7.32 -9.61 -25.35
C ILE A 298 8.15 -10.61 -24.55
N ILE A 299 8.28 -11.84 -25.05
CA ILE A 299 9.28 -12.76 -24.54
C ILE A 299 10.55 -12.49 -25.35
N PRO A 300 11.63 -11.98 -24.74
CA PRO A 300 12.86 -11.73 -25.48
C PRO A 300 13.45 -13.05 -25.99
N ASP A 301 14.05 -13.03 -27.17
CA ASP A 301 14.73 -14.18 -27.79
C ASP A 301 16.10 -14.49 -27.16
N ARG A 302 16.57 -13.59 -26.29
CA ARG A 302 17.83 -13.70 -25.55
C ARG A 302 17.82 -14.93 -24.63
N VAL A 303 18.93 -15.65 -24.67
CA VAL A 303 19.20 -16.85 -23.86
C VAL A 303 20.44 -16.60 -23.02
N LEU A 304 20.41 -17.00 -21.74
CA LEU A 304 21.56 -16.96 -20.85
C LEU A 304 21.83 -18.35 -20.29
N ASP A 305 23.09 -18.79 -20.33
CA ASP A 305 23.55 -19.92 -19.54
C ASP A 305 24.34 -19.40 -18.34
N LEU A 306 23.83 -19.64 -17.12
CA LEU A 306 24.51 -19.22 -15.90
C LEU A 306 25.77 -20.04 -15.62
N ASP A 307 25.90 -21.22 -16.24
CA ASP A 307 27.07 -22.07 -16.05
C ASP A 307 28.33 -21.44 -16.68
N ASP A 308 28.17 -20.53 -17.66
CA ASP A 308 29.25 -19.69 -18.21
C ASP A 308 29.81 -18.69 -17.19
N TYR A 309 29.07 -18.42 -16.11
CA TYR A 309 29.42 -17.48 -15.03
C TYR A 309 29.77 -18.21 -13.72
N LYS A 310 30.21 -19.47 -13.81
CA LYS A 310 30.50 -20.31 -12.65
C LYS A 310 31.46 -19.63 -11.65
N GLY A 311 31.05 -19.62 -10.38
CA GLY A 311 31.81 -19.01 -9.28
C GLY A 311 31.58 -17.51 -9.08
N LEU A 312 30.74 -16.89 -9.91
CA LEU A 312 30.26 -15.52 -9.70
C LEU A 312 28.97 -15.50 -8.88
N ASP A 313 28.72 -14.35 -8.26
CA ASP A 313 27.48 -14.13 -7.54
C ASP A 313 26.35 -13.81 -8.52
N PHE A 314 25.15 -14.35 -8.29
CA PHE A 314 23.99 -14.04 -9.11
C PHE A 314 22.70 -13.97 -8.29
N GLU A 315 21.71 -13.28 -8.86
CA GLU A 315 20.35 -13.19 -8.35
C GLU A 315 19.36 -13.25 -9.53
N LEU A 316 18.25 -13.95 -9.34
CA LEU A 316 17.28 -14.27 -10.40
C LEU A 316 15.87 -13.95 -9.93
N TRP A 317 15.07 -13.38 -10.82
CA TRP A 317 13.65 -13.13 -10.61
C TRP A 317 12.85 -13.60 -11.82
N SER A 318 11.65 -14.13 -11.58
CA SER A 318 10.60 -14.05 -12.59
C SER A 318 10.29 -12.56 -12.79
N SER A 319 10.47 -12.04 -14.01
CA SER A 319 10.03 -10.67 -14.33
C SER A 319 8.54 -10.52 -14.01
N THR A 320 8.18 -9.42 -13.38
CA THR A 320 6.80 -9.13 -12.98
C THR A 320 6.23 -7.96 -13.80
N PRO A 321 4.91 -7.97 -14.05
CA PRO A 321 4.18 -6.80 -14.50
C PRO A 321 4.54 -5.55 -13.68
N ALA A 322 4.83 -4.45 -14.37
CA ALA A 322 4.87 -3.16 -13.71
C ALA A 322 3.47 -2.79 -13.21
N VAL A 323 3.38 -2.18 -12.03
CA VAL A 323 2.17 -1.47 -11.58
C VAL A 323 1.88 -0.29 -12.51
N LEU A 324 2.93 0.36 -12.99
CA LEU A 324 2.89 1.50 -13.90
C LEU A 324 4.04 1.39 -14.89
N TRP A 325 3.76 1.60 -16.18
CA TRP A 325 4.78 1.59 -17.24
C TRP A 325 4.43 2.61 -18.31
N THR A 326 5.08 3.78 -18.33
CA THR A 326 4.73 4.85 -19.27
C THR A 326 5.52 4.83 -20.58
N ALA A 327 6.49 3.92 -20.72
CA ALA A 327 7.33 3.87 -21.91
C ALA A 327 6.55 3.35 -23.13
N ASP A 328 6.87 3.88 -24.31
CA ASP A 328 6.25 3.53 -25.60
C ASP A 328 6.81 2.22 -26.20
N ARG A 329 7.16 1.26 -25.34
CA ARG A 329 7.72 -0.04 -25.73
C ARG A 329 7.10 -1.15 -24.89
N PRO A 330 7.06 -2.38 -25.41
CA PRO A 330 6.56 -3.52 -24.64
C PRO A 330 7.42 -3.79 -23.41
N GLN A 331 6.79 -4.33 -22.36
CA GLN A 331 7.50 -4.89 -21.23
C GLN A 331 8.02 -6.28 -21.60
N GLU A 332 9.18 -6.64 -21.08
CA GLU A 332 9.75 -7.97 -21.31
C GLU A 332 9.25 -8.95 -20.25
N LYS A 333 8.79 -10.11 -20.71
CA LYS A 333 8.35 -11.23 -19.88
C LYS A 333 9.33 -12.39 -20.05
N GLY A 334 10.14 -12.59 -19.03
CA GLY A 334 11.13 -13.66 -18.93
C GLY A 334 11.68 -13.80 -17.52
N ILE A 335 12.96 -14.15 -17.43
CA ILE A 335 13.71 -14.24 -16.19
C ILE A 335 14.69 -13.07 -16.16
N HIS A 336 14.55 -12.20 -15.15
CA HIS A 336 15.48 -11.11 -14.92
C HIS A 336 16.68 -11.61 -14.13
N VAL A 337 17.87 -11.29 -14.60
CA VAL A 337 19.13 -11.84 -14.08
C VAL A 337 20.11 -10.73 -13.76
N HIS A 338 20.65 -10.79 -12.55
CA HIS A 338 21.88 -10.08 -12.20
C HIS A 338 23.02 -11.08 -12.03
N VAL A 339 24.16 -10.81 -12.65
CA VAL A 339 25.44 -11.50 -12.36
C VAL A 339 26.46 -10.45 -11.92
N TYR A 340 27.23 -10.76 -10.89
CA TYR A 340 28.19 -9.86 -10.28
C TYR A 340 29.61 -10.42 -10.35
N GLU A 341 30.52 -9.61 -10.89
CA GLU A 341 31.97 -9.86 -10.86
C GLU A 341 32.64 -8.78 -10.00
N LYS A 342 33.31 -9.18 -8.92
CA LYS A 342 34.02 -8.26 -8.00
C LYS A 342 33.13 -7.10 -7.52
N GLY A 343 31.87 -7.39 -7.23
CA GLY A 343 30.88 -6.43 -6.76
C GLY A 343 30.30 -5.50 -7.85
N ARG A 344 30.69 -5.68 -9.12
CA ARG A 344 30.10 -4.96 -10.26
C ARG A 344 29.13 -5.86 -10.99
N ARG A 345 27.98 -5.32 -11.37
CA ARG A 345 27.00 -6.01 -12.19
C ARG A 345 27.52 -6.13 -13.62
N VAL A 346 27.71 -7.36 -14.10
CA VAL A 346 28.17 -7.69 -15.46
C VAL A 346 27.04 -8.21 -16.36
N VAL A 347 25.95 -8.69 -15.76
CA VAL A 347 24.68 -9.01 -16.43
C VAL A 347 23.56 -8.29 -15.70
N ASP A 348 22.70 -7.60 -16.45
CA ASP A 348 21.54 -6.85 -15.95
C ASP A 348 20.46 -6.79 -17.04
N ASP A 349 19.75 -7.90 -17.24
CA ASP A 349 18.78 -7.98 -18.32
C ASP A 349 17.69 -9.02 -18.05
N THR A 350 16.63 -9.00 -18.85
CA THR A 350 15.58 -10.00 -18.88
C THR A 350 15.77 -10.94 -20.07
N PHE A 351 15.78 -12.24 -19.81
CA PHE A 351 16.01 -13.28 -20.81
C PHE A 351 14.77 -14.13 -21.00
N GLY A 352 14.51 -14.59 -22.22
CA GLY A 352 13.38 -15.48 -22.48
C GLY A 352 13.62 -16.87 -21.92
N ARG A 353 14.89 -17.29 -21.89
CA ARG A 353 15.33 -18.61 -21.41
C ARG A 353 16.62 -18.45 -20.61
N VAL A 354 16.69 -19.11 -19.46
CA VAL A 354 17.88 -19.14 -18.59
C VAL A 354 18.18 -20.57 -18.22
N PHE A 355 19.44 -20.98 -18.33
CA PHE A 355 19.93 -22.29 -17.93
C PHE A 355 20.78 -22.19 -16.66
N HIS A 356 20.66 -23.17 -15.79
CA HIS A 356 21.52 -23.33 -14.61
C HIS A 356 21.71 -24.83 -14.32
N GLU A 357 22.96 -25.25 -14.13
CA GLU A 357 23.35 -26.66 -13.95
C GLU A 357 22.80 -27.56 -15.07
N GLY A 358 22.90 -27.07 -16.32
CA GLY A 358 22.38 -27.73 -17.51
C GLY A 358 20.86 -27.86 -17.61
N LYS A 359 20.08 -27.20 -16.73
CA LYS A 359 18.61 -27.22 -16.74
C LYS A 359 18.03 -25.86 -17.07
N GLU A 360 17.03 -25.83 -17.95
CA GLU A 360 16.25 -24.62 -18.20
C GLU A 360 15.38 -24.30 -16.97
N LEU A 361 15.45 -23.06 -16.50
CA LEU A 361 14.68 -22.59 -15.36
C LEU A 361 13.23 -22.27 -15.76
N ASP A 362 12.28 -22.70 -14.93
CA ASP A 362 10.85 -22.41 -15.15
C ASP A 362 10.45 -21.12 -14.43
N ARG A 363 10.02 -20.11 -15.20
CA ARG A 363 9.54 -18.82 -14.67
C ARG A 363 8.42 -18.97 -13.63
N LYS A 364 7.49 -19.91 -13.80
CA LYS A 364 6.38 -20.14 -12.84
C LYS A 364 6.89 -20.67 -11.51
N LEU A 365 7.90 -21.55 -11.53
CA LEU A 365 8.55 -22.01 -10.31
C LEU A 365 9.31 -20.87 -9.63
N LEU A 366 10.01 -20.03 -10.41
CA LEU A 366 10.66 -18.84 -9.87
C LEU A 366 9.67 -17.85 -9.24
N TRP A 367 8.51 -17.62 -9.87
CA TRP A 367 7.44 -16.79 -9.29
C TRP A 367 6.94 -17.36 -7.95
N LYS A 368 6.75 -18.68 -7.87
CA LYS A 368 6.36 -19.35 -6.63
C LYS A 368 7.42 -19.13 -5.54
N SER A 369 8.70 -19.31 -5.86
CA SER A 369 9.80 -19.06 -4.91
C SER A 369 9.88 -17.59 -4.47
N MET A 370 9.70 -16.62 -5.37
CA MET A 370 9.63 -15.20 -4.99
C MET A 370 8.49 -14.92 -4.01
N THR A 371 7.33 -15.55 -4.23
CA THR A 371 6.17 -15.44 -3.34
C THR A 371 6.44 -16.08 -1.98
N GLU A 372 7.09 -17.24 -1.94
CA GLU A 372 7.49 -17.93 -0.69
C GLU A 372 8.55 -17.16 0.09
N ASN A 373 9.48 -16.50 -0.60
CA ASN A 373 10.50 -15.64 0.01
C ASN A 373 9.93 -14.29 0.49
N THR A 374 8.70 -13.94 0.11
CA THR A 374 8.06 -12.68 0.50
C THR A 374 7.33 -12.83 1.83
N ILE A 375 7.70 -12.01 2.82
CA ILE A 375 7.07 -12.00 4.15
C ILE A 375 6.25 -10.74 4.38
N TYR A 376 5.19 -10.85 5.19
CA TYR A 376 4.34 -9.74 5.62
C TYR A 376 4.43 -9.51 7.12
#